data_AF-M0PCD0-F1
#
_entry.id   AF-M0PCD0-F1
#
_cell.length_a   1.000
_cell.length_b   1.000
_cell.length_c   1.000
_cell.angle_alpha   90.00
_cell.angle_beta   90.00
_cell.angle_gamma   90.00
#
_symmetry.space_group_name_H-M   'P 1'
#
loop_
_entity.id
_entity.type
_entity.pdbx_description
1 polymer ?
#
loop_
_entity_poly.entity_id
_entity_poly.type
_entity_poly.pdbx_seq_one_letter_code
_entity_poly.pdbx_strand_id
1 'polypeptide(L)'
;MPDTKSGRDKQARDAERRRIQRDISEARARGDEPEPEDDTPPECYRRGCTEPAAFSVTERYQEDTGKGAVEATALLCVEHTVAEGPANLDHAYDEYVFRIDPIEGVDVEIEA
;
A
#
# COMPACT_ATOMS: atom_id res chain seq x y z
N MET A 1 51.24 18.62 30.86
CA MET A 1 50.87 20.01 30.52
C MET A 1 49.55 19.98 29.77
N PRO A 2 48.63 20.91 30.09
CA PRO A 2 47.27 20.95 29.54
C PRO A 2 47.27 21.58 28.13
N ASP A 3 46.40 21.07 27.27
CA ASP A 3 45.98 21.67 25.99
C ASP A 3 47.05 21.98 24.94
N THR A 4 47.58 20.92 24.32
CA THR A 4 48.15 21.07 22.97
C THR A 4 47.05 21.48 22.00
N LYS A 5 47.39 22.27 20.97
CA LYS A 5 46.46 22.68 19.90
C LYS A 5 45.69 21.48 19.32
N SER A 6 46.39 20.37 19.12
CA SER A 6 45.84 19.09 18.65
C SER A 6 44.75 18.51 19.58
N GLY A 7 44.90 18.66 20.90
CA GLY A 7 43.89 18.23 21.88
C GLY A 7 42.58 19.02 21.78
N ARG A 8 42.66 20.34 21.56
CA ARG A 8 41.48 21.21 21.36
C ARG A 8 40.76 20.90 20.05
N ASP A 9 41.52 20.68 18.97
CA ASP A 9 40.95 20.31 17.66
C ASP A 9 40.22 18.95 17.72
N LYS A 10 40.77 17.98 18.45
CA LYS A 10 40.12 16.68 18.68
C LYS A 10 38.80 16.83 19.46
N GLN A 11 38.82 17.62 20.54
CA GLN A 11 37.63 17.86 21.34
C GLN A 11 36.51 18.55 20.53
N ALA A 12 36.88 19.49 19.65
CA ALA A 12 35.92 20.15 18.75
C ALA A 12 35.27 19.17 17.78
N ARG A 13 36.08 18.32 17.11
CA ARG A 13 35.56 17.28 16.19
C ARG A 13 34.68 16.25 16.89
N ASP A 14 35.05 15.83 18.10
CA ASP A 14 34.25 14.90 18.89
C ASP A 14 32.94 15.53 19.38
N ALA A 15 32.91 16.84 19.64
CA ALA A 15 31.69 17.57 19.99
C ALA A 15 30.76 17.72 18.77
N GLU A 16 31.32 18.03 17.60
CA GLU A 16 30.59 18.12 16.34
C GLU A 16 29.97 16.77 15.95
N ARG A 17 30.76 15.68 16.00
CA ARG A 17 30.25 14.33 15.71
C ARG A 17 29.07 13.95 16.61
N ARG A 18 29.11 14.31 17.89
CA ARG A 18 28.02 14.04 18.84
C ARG A 18 26.74 14.82 18.53
N ARG A 19 26.87 16.06 18.04
CA ARG A 19 25.70 16.85 17.59
C ARG A 19 25.06 16.20 16.37
N ILE A 20 25.87 15.91 15.34
CA ILE A 20 25.38 15.28 14.10
C ILE A 20 24.69 13.94 14.40
N GLN A 21 25.26 13.11 15.28
CA GLN A 21 24.62 11.85 15.67
C GLN A 21 23.26 12.05 16.33
N ARG A 22 23.14 13.07 17.19
CA ARG A 22 21.87 13.42 17.84
C ARG A 22 20.84 13.86 16.81
N ASP A 23 21.22 14.78 15.93
CA ASP A 23 20.34 15.31 14.88
C ASP A 23 19.83 14.19 13.97
N ILE A 24 20.69 13.25 13.58
CA ILE A 24 20.30 12.07 12.79
C ILE A 24 19.36 11.15 13.58
N SER A 25 19.66 10.88 14.85
CA SER A 25 18.82 10.02 15.68
C SER A 25 17.42 10.61 15.90
N GLU A 26 17.34 11.92 16.10
CA GLU A 26 16.07 12.63 16.29
C GLU A 26 15.28 12.71 14.97
N ALA A 27 15.96 12.92 13.84
CA ALA A 27 15.34 12.87 12.52
C ALA A 27 14.71 11.50 12.24
N ARG A 28 15.41 10.41 12.58
CA ARG A 28 14.88 9.04 12.44
C ARG A 28 13.72 8.77 13.40
N ALA A 29 13.85 9.16 14.67
CA ALA A 29 12.79 8.95 15.66
C ALA A 29 11.46 9.62 15.28
N ARG A 30 11.50 10.76 14.58
CA ARG A 30 10.31 11.43 14.02
C ARG A 30 9.75 10.74 12.78
N GLY A 31 10.61 10.11 11.97
CA GLY A 31 10.20 9.37 10.78
C GLY A 31 9.66 7.97 11.07
N ASP A 32 9.93 7.43 12.25
CA ASP A 32 9.37 6.15 12.75
C ASP A 32 8.00 6.33 13.42
N GLU A 33 7.45 7.56 13.49
CA GLU A 33 6.04 7.76 13.86
C GLU A 33 5.17 7.13 12.75
N PRO A 34 4.22 6.24 13.08
CA PRO A 34 3.34 5.66 12.07
C PRO A 34 2.58 6.80 11.39
N GLU A 35 2.64 6.85 10.05
CA GLU A 35 1.76 7.74 9.30
C GLU A 35 0.31 7.41 9.67
N PRO A 36 -0.56 8.43 9.79
CA PRO A 36 -1.98 8.18 10.01
C PRO A 36 -2.51 7.29 8.88
N GLU A 37 -3.38 6.34 9.22
CA GLU A 37 -4.05 5.50 8.23
C GLU A 37 -4.79 6.43 7.25
N ASP A 38 -4.52 6.28 5.94
CA ASP A 38 -5.21 7.04 4.91
C ASP A 38 -6.63 6.48 4.77
N ASP A 39 -7.60 7.11 5.45
CA ASP A 39 -9.04 6.77 5.40
C ASP A 39 -9.69 7.13 4.04
N THR A 40 -8.91 7.57 3.04
CA THR A 40 -9.43 7.87 1.72
C THR A 40 -9.75 6.55 1.00
N PRO A 41 -11.00 6.33 0.55
CA PRO A 41 -11.36 5.12 -0.16
C PRO A 41 -10.53 4.99 -1.44
N PRO A 42 -10.04 3.78 -1.76
CA PRO A 42 -9.20 3.57 -2.94
C PRO A 42 -9.98 3.91 -4.22
N GLU A 43 -9.31 4.49 -5.22
CA GLU A 43 -9.93 4.79 -6.51
C GLU A 43 -10.24 3.51 -7.29
N CYS A 44 -11.25 3.59 -8.16
CA CYS A 44 -11.58 2.51 -9.08
C CYS A 44 -10.38 2.16 -9.99
N TYR A 45 -10.08 0.86 -10.10
CA TYR A 45 -8.98 0.35 -10.92
C TYR A 45 -9.18 0.57 -12.44
N ARG A 46 -10.41 0.85 -12.88
CA ARG A 46 -10.70 1.07 -14.30
C ARG A 46 -10.01 2.33 -14.82
N ARG A 47 -9.33 2.20 -15.96
CA ARG A 47 -8.59 3.29 -16.57
C ARG A 47 -9.50 4.49 -16.85
N GLY A 48 -9.15 5.64 -16.27
CA GLY A 48 -9.89 6.89 -16.46
C GLY A 48 -11.12 7.03 -15.57
N CYS A 49 -11.35 6.11 -14.62
CA CYS A 49 -12.34 6.26 -13.57
C CYS A 49 -11.66 6.82 -12.32
N THR A 50 -12.21 7.89 -11.75
CA THR A 50 -11.75 8.50 -10.49
C THR A 50 -12.82 8.37 -9.40
N GLU A 51 -13.83 7.53 -9.62
CA GLU A 51 -14.83 7.24 -8.60
C GLU A 51 -14.23 6.37 -7.50
N PRO A 52 -14.70 6.51 -6.25
CA PRO A 52 -14.26 5.65 -5.16
C PRO A 52 -14.67 4.20 -5.45
N ALA A 53 -13.77 3.28 -5.20
CA ALA A 53 -14.08 1.86 -5.22
C ALA A 53 -15.01 1.53 -4.06
N ALA A 54 -16.03 0.73 -4.36
CA ALA A 54 -17.02 0.24 -3.41
C ALA A 54 -16.84 -1.26 -3.12
N PHE A 55 -16.23 -1.99 -4.06
CA PHE A 55 -16.10 -3.44 -4.00
C PHE A 55 -14.67 -3.90 -4.34
N SER A 56 -14.25 -4.97 -3.69
CA SER A 56 -13.11 -5.79 -4.09
C SER A 56 -13.62 -6.99 -4.89
N VAL A 57 -13.21 -7.08 -6.15
CA VAL A 57 -13.57 -8.19 -7.04
C VAL A 57 -12.34 -9.08 -7.22
N THR A 58 -12.47 -10.33 -6.79
CA THR A 58 -11.39 -11.32 -6.79
C THR A 58 -11.76 -12.52 -7.66
N GLU A 59 -10.90 -12.85 -8.62
CA GLU A 59 -11.01 -14.04 -9.47
C GLU A 59 -9.80 -14.96 -9.28
N ARG A 60 -10.05 -16.21 -8.90
CA ARG A 60 -9.05 -17.27 -8.81
C ARG A 60 -9.18 -18.21 -10.02
N TYR A 61 -8.13 -18.30 -10.83
CA TYR A 61 -8.13 -19.06 -12.09
C TYR A 61 -6.79 -19.76 -12.34
N GLN A 62 -6.76 -20.75 -13.23
CA GLN A 62 -5.51 -21.40 -13.62
C GLN A 62 -4.82 -20.61 -14.72
N GLU A 63 -3.55 -20.25 -14.52
CA GLU A 63 -2.81 -19.52 -15.56
C GLU A 63 -2.35 -20.43 -16.69
N ASP A 64 -2.36 -19.89 -17.92
CA ASP A 64 -1.92 -20.60 -19.13
C ASP A 64 -0.45 -21.02 -19.11
N THR A 65 0.38 -20.38 -18.28
CA THR A 65 1.81 -20.70 -18.21
C THR A 65 2.10 -21.98 -17.41
N GLY A 66 1.07 -22.58 -16.81
CA GLY A 66 1.16 -23.85 -16.08
C GLY A 66 1.83 -23.75 -14.71
N LYS A 67 1.98 -22.54 -14.16
CA LYS A 67 2.59 -22.34 -12.83
C LYS A 67 1.60 -22.52 -11.66
N GLY A 68 0.31 -22.68 -11.95
CA GLY A 68 -0.70 -23.03 -10.96
C GLY A 68 -1.92 -22.11 -10.98
N ALA A 69 -2.69 -22.13 -9.89
CA ALA A 69 -3.79 -21.20 -9.69
C ALA A 69 -3.26 -19.85 -9.24
N VAL A 70 -3.75 -18.78 -9.85
CA VAL A 70 -3.47 -17.39 -9.48
C VAL A 70 -4.76 -16.72 -9.03
N GLU A 71 -4.61 -15.73 -8.16
CA GLU A 71 -5.70 -14.89 -7.68
C GLU A 71 -5.45 -13.46 -8.17
N ALA A 72 -6.43 -12.89 -8.85
CA ALA A 72 -6.41 -11.51 -9.32
C ALA A 72 -7.50 -10.72 -8.61
N THR A 73 -7.12 -9.60 -7.99
CA THR A 73 -8.04 -8.72 -7.25
C THR A 73 -8.03 -7.32 -7.86
N ALA A 74 -9.22 -6.76 -8.08
CA ALA A 74 -9.45 -5.41 -8.58
C ALA A 74 -10.46 -4.66 -7.70
N LEU A 75 -10.15 -3.40 -7.37
CA LEU A 75 -11.04 -2.52 -6.62
C LEU A 75 -11.88 -1.71 -7.60
N LEU A 76 -13.20 -1.77 -7.47
CA LEU A 76 -14.13 -1.24 -8.49
C LEU A 76 -15.26 -0.43 -7.85
N CYS A 77 -15.70 0.63 -8.54
CA CYS A 77 -16.92 1.35 -8.20
C CYS A 77 -18.15 0.51 -8.56
N VAL A 78 -19.33 0.90 -8.06
CA VAL A 78 -20.59 0.16 -8.27
C VAL A 78 -20.87 -0.08 -9.76
N GLU A 79 -20.73 0.95 -10.60
CA GLU A 79 -21.00 0.86 -12.04
C GLU A 79 -20.09 -0.19 -12.71
N HIS A 80 -18.78 -0.11 -12.42
CA HIS A 80 -17.83 -1.04 -13.01
C HIS A 80 -17.97 -2.44 -12.43
N THR A 81 -18.31 -2.62 -11.15
CA THR A 81 -18.60 -3.95 -10.59
C THR A 81 -19.78 -4.62 -11.28
N VAL A 82 -20.82 -3.86 -11.66
CA VAL A 82 -21.98 -4.40 -12.41
C VAL A 82 -21.61 -4.79 -13.83
N ALA A 83 -20.71 -4.05 -14.46
CA ALA A 83 -20.23 -4.33 -15.82
C ALA A 83 -19.19 -5.47 -15.87
N GLU A 84 -18.57 -5.80 -14.74
CA GLU A 84 -17.53 -6.81 -14.65
C GLU A 84 -18.11 -8.21 -14.49
N GLY A 85 -17.45 -9.17 -15.12
CA GLY A 85 -17.83 -10.57 -15.08
C GLY A 85 -16.59 -11.45 -15.04
N PRO A 86 -16.76 -12.74 -14.71
CA PRO A 86 -15.68 -13.70 -14.70
C PRO A 86 -15.02 -13.78 -16.08
N ALA A 87 -13.72 -13.46 -16.16
CA ALA A 87 -13.00 -13.38 -17.42
C ALA A 87 -12.33 -14.71 -17.82
N ASN A 88 -12.09 -15.60 -16.85
CA ASN A 88 -11.29 -16.81 -17.04
C ASN A 88 -12.10 -18.11 -16.94
N LEU A 89 -13.38 -18.07 -17.34
CA LEU A 89 -14.26 -19.25 -17.34
C LEU A 89 -13.72 -20.40 -18.18
N ASP A 90 -12.99 -20.11 -19.26
CA ASP A 90 -12.35 -21.11 -20.12
C ASP A 90 -11.26 -21.92 -19.38
N HIS A 91 -10.73 -21.37 -18.28
CA HIS A 91 -9.72 -21.99 -17.41
C HIS A 91 -10.30 -22.32 -16.03
N ALA A 92 -11.63 -22.44 -15.91
CA ALA A 92 -12.28 -22.84 -14.68
C ALA A 92 -11.87 -24.27 -14.28
N TYR A 93 -11.59 -24.44 -13.00
CA TYR A 93 -11.19 -25.70 -12.38
C TYR A 93 -11.95 -25.88 -11.05
N ASP A 94 -11.73 -26.99 -10.35
CA ASP A 94 -12.55 -27.33 -9.16
C ASP A 94 -12.51 -26.29 -8.03
N GLU A 95 -11.46 -25.49 -7.93
CA GLU A 95 -11.37 -24.38 -6.95
C GLU A 95 -11.45 -23.00 -7.61
N TYR A 96 -12.02 -22.90 -8.81
CA TYR A 96 -12.30 -21.61 -9.44
C TYR A 96 -13.29 -20.81 -8.58
N VAL A 97 -12.97 -19.55 -8.34
CA VAL A 97 -13.79 -18.66 -7.52
C VAL A 97 -13.81 -17.27 -8.14
N PHE A 98 -15.01 -16.71 -8.27
CA PHE A 98 -15.23 -15.30 -8.54
C PHE A 98 -16.01 -14.72 -7.37
N ARG A 99 -15.42 -13.75 -6.66
CA ARG A 99 -15.99 -13.17 -5.44
C ARG A 99 -16.04 -11.65 -5.56
N ILE A 100 -17.13 -11.07 -5.06
CA ILE A 100 -17.31 -9.62 -4.93
C ILE A 100 -17.56 -9.37 -3.45
N ASP A 101 -16.66 -8.64 -2.80
CA ASP A 101 -16.78 -8.25 -1.39
C ASP A 101 -16.90 -6.72 -1.29
N PRO A 102 -17.78 -6.17 -0.42
CA PRO A 102 -17.83 -4.74 -0.18
C PRO A 102 -16.57 -4.25 0.56
N ILE A 103 -16.12 -3.04 0.25
CA ILE A 103 -15.00 -2.39 0.96
C ILE A 103 -15.57 -1.70 2.21
N GLU A 104 -15.04 -2.06 3.38
CA GLU A 104 -15.45 -1.44 4.64
C GLU A 104 -15.05 0.04 4.67
N GLY A 105 -15.91 0.89 5.24
CA GLY A 105 -15.66 2.34 5.34
C GLY A 105 -16.03 3.14 4.09
N VAL A 106 -16.59 2.51 3.06
CA VAL A 106 -17.13 3.22 1.89
C VAL A 106 -18.64 3.39 2.03
N ASP A 107 -19.09 4.63 2.19
CA ASP A 107 -20.51 4.98 2.14
C ASP A 107 -20.99 4.87 0.69
N VAL A 108 -21.48 3.70 0.31
CA VAL A 108 -22.17 3.50 -0.96
C VAL A 108 -23.61 3.97 -0.76
N GLU A 109 -23.95 5.15 -1.29
CA GLU A 109 -25.35 5.60 -1.35
C GLU A 109 -26.11 4.69 -2.34
N ILE A 110 -26.67 3.59 -1.83
CA ILE A 110 -27.54 2.72 -2.61
C ILE A 110 -28.94 3.36 -2.64
N GLU A 111 -29.24 4.13 -3.68
CA GLU A 111 -30.62 4.53 -3.96
C GLU A 111 -31.41 3.31 -4.47
N ALA A 112 -32.40 2.88 -3.69
CA ALA A 112 -33.25 1.71 -3.92
C ALA A 112 -34.49 2.00 -4.78
#